data_AF-A0A2V9JJE2-F1
#
_entry.id   AF-A0A2V9JJE2-F1
#
_cell.length_a   1.000
_cell.length_b   1.000
_cell.length_c   1.000
_cell.angle_alpha   90.00
_cell.angle_beta   90.00
_cell.angle_gamma   90.00
#
_symmetry.space_group_name_H-M   'P 1'
#
loop_
_entity.id
_entity.type
_entity.pdbx_description
1 polymer ?
#
loop_
_entity_poly.entity_id
_entity_poly.type
_entity_poly.pdbx_seq_one_letter_code
_entity_poly.pdbx_strand_id
1 'polypeptide(L)'
;MDAEQLYLFDKTTANSYRAVRGWNGTPAAAQGLGATVAAVGNIVAVNGSDAIYRDFEVLDSNPTRIYKTTGDPSVRRGGDGLFVYGPRVKLVNLLVHDNQDGIFMAVSAAGAEAYGCLVYNNGHSDPARGEGHGLYLQNQDSSQPKRITDSVFFSNFAVGAKAYGETSPCIGVEFAGNISFNNGAPASFPGNPSGFSTYYRQPNLFVGNGSVRPDYISVTNNYLYDPPGAMVGGSLRVSYVTSGGNNLVVKDNYVAGGHQSISVAPETPSLLPSLRAARERTRLWL
;
A
#
# COMPACT_ATOMS: atom_id res chain seq x y z
N MET A 1 13.60 -9.80 -23.88
CA MET A 1 13.03 -8.44 -23.90
C MET A 1 14.18 -7.48 -23.71
N ASP A 2 14.24 -6.44 -24.53
CA ASP A 2 15.22 -5.37 -24.37
C ASP A 2 14.76 -4.48 -23.21
N ALA A 3 15.32 -4.70 -22.03
CA ALA A 3 15.05 -3.88 -20.84
C ALA A 3 16.28 -3.03 -20.53
N GLU A 4 16.06 -1.74 -20.27
CA GLU A 4 17.10 -0.82 -19.83
C GLU A 4 16.74 -0.19 -18.48
N GLN A 5 17.75 0.14 -17.69
CA GLN A 5 17.59 0.97 -16.50
C GLN A 5 17.99 2.41 -16.83
N LEU A 6 17.18 3.35 -16.35
CA LEU A 6 17.41 4.78 -16.45
C LEU A 6 17.75 5.34 -15.07
N TYR A 7 18.93 5.93 -14.92
CA TYR A 7 19.26 6.68 -13.71
C TYR A 7 18.94 8.16 -13.95
N LEU A 8 17.90 8.66 -13.27
CA LEU A 8 17.50 10.06 -13.34
C LEU A 8 18.36 10.89 -12.37
N PHE A 9 18.94 11.98 -12.86
CA PHE A 9 19.75 12.93 -12.10
C PHE A 9 19.50 14.34 -12.63
N ASP A 10 19.85 15.38 -11.87
CA ASP A 10 19.71 16.80 -12.26
C ASP A 10 18.34 17.18 -12.86
N LYS A 11 17.47 17.77 -12.04
CA LYS A 11 16.23 18.38 -12.54
C LYS A 11 16.56 19.56 -13.46
N THR A 12 16.19 19.49 -14.73
CA THR A 12 16.50 20.52 -15.75
C THR A 12 15.39 21.54 -15.94
N THR A 13 14.13 21.15 -15.73
CA THR A 13 12.94 22.02 -15.74
C THR A 13 11.94 21.55 -14.67
N ALA A 14 10.75 22.15 -14.59
CA ALA A 14 9.73 21.74 -13.62
C ALA A 14 9.42 20.23 -13.62
N ASN A 15 9.41 19.56 -14.79
CA ASN A 15 9.07 18.13 -14.93
C ASN A 15 10.08 17.35 -15.78
N SER A 16 11.33 17.80 -15.90
CA SER A 16 12.36 17.12 -16.68
C SER A 16 13.61 16.88 -15.87
N TYR A 17 14.22 15.71 -16.06
CA TYR A 17 15.46 15.29 -15.43
C TYR A 17 16.45 14.90 -16.52
N ARG A 18 17.75 15.02 -16.24
CA ARG A 18 18.76 14.30 -17.02
C ARG A 18 18.67 12.82 -16.67
N ALA A 19 19.07 11.98 -17.63
CA ALA A 19 19.05 10.54 -17.44
C ALA A 19 20.32 9.90 -18.01
N VAL A 20 20.89 8.95 -17.27
CA VAL A 20 21.86 7.99 -17.82
C VAL A 20 21.06 6.79 -18.30
N ARG A 21 21.11 6.52 -19.61
CA ARG A 21 20.54 5.30 -20.21
C ARG A 21 21.51 4.14 -20.09
N GLY A 22 20.99 2.91 -20.07
CA GLY A 22 21.82 1.71 -19.89
C GLY A 22 22.52 1.67 -18.53
N TRP A 23 21.90 2.23 -17.50
CA TRP A 23 22.46 2.25 -16.15
C TRP A 23 22.62 0.83 -15.59
N ASN A 24 23.52 0.67 -14.61
CA ASN A 24 23.76 -0.59 -13.91
C ASN A 24 24.09 -1.78 -14.84
N GLY A 25 24.79 -1.51 -15.94
CA GLY A 25 25.22 -2.54 -16.90
C GLY A 25 24.14 -3.02 -17.88
N THR A 26 22.97 -2.38 -17.90
CA THR A 26 21.95 -2.67 -18.93
C THR A 26 22.32 -2.03 -20.27
N PRO A 27 22.04 -2.68 -21.41
CA PRO A 27 22.22 -2.03 -22.71
C PRO A 27 21.15 -0.96 -22.91
N ALA A 28 21.53 0.19 -23.46
CA ALA A 28 20.55 1.19 -23.86
C ALA A 28 19.71 0.64 -25.02
N ALA A 29 18.39 0.56 -24.84
CA ALA A 29 17.51 -0.05 -25.84
C ALA A 29 17.33 0.89 -27.05
N ALA A 30 17.40 0.36 -28.27
CA ALA A 30 17.03 1.10 -29.47
C ALA A 30 15.55 0.82 -29.76
N GLN A 31 14.71 1.85 -29.71
CA GLN A 31 13.28 1.73 -29.99
C GLN A 31 12.94 2.57 -31.21
N GLY A 32 12.11 2.04 -32.11
CA GLY A 32 11.57 2.80 -33.23
C GLY A 32 10.70 3.96 -32.74
N LEU A 33 10.61 5.03 -33.53
CA LEU A 33 9.65 6.11 -33.25
C LEU A 33 8.24 5.55 -33.14
N GLY A 34 7.53 5.89 -32.06
CA GLY A 34 6.18 5.40 -31.79
C GLY A 34 6.10 3.99 -31.19
N ALA A 35 7.23 3.36 -30.86
CA ALA A 35 7.21 2.08 -30.14
C ALA A 35 6.56 2.24 -28.76
N THR A 36 5.65 1.32 -28.42
CA THR A 36 5.14 1.20 -27.06
C THR A 36 6.22 0.63 -26.16
N VAL A 37 6.64 1.40 -25.16
CA VAL A 37 7.51 0.93 -24.08
C VAL A 37 6.69 0.84 -22.79
N ALA A 38 7.04 -0.12 -21.95
CA ALA A 38 6.44 -0.27 -20.63
C ALA A 38 7.55 -0.32 -19.59
N ALA A 39 7.30 0.24 -18.42
CA ALA A 39 8.15 -0.02 -17.26
C ALA A 39 8.02 -1.50 -16.88
N VAL A 40 9.15 -2.14 -16.60
CA VAL A 40 9.22 -3.51 -16.10
C VAL A 40 10.07 -3.46 -14.83
N GLY A 41 9.63 -4.10 -13.75
CA GLY A 41 10.25 -3.94 -12.43
C GLY A 41 9.41 -3.02 -11.57
N ASN A 42 10.01 -2.09 -10.81
CA ASN A 42 9.28 -1.02 -10.10
C ASN A 42 9.38 0.28 -10.92
N ILE A 43 8.37 1.15 -10.86
CA ILE A 43 8.35 2.39 -11.67
C ILE A 43 9.43 3.36 -11.20
N VAL A 44 9.52 3.62 -9.89
CA VAL A 44 10.53 4.49 -9.28
C VAL A 44 11.19 3.79 -8.10
N ALA A 45 12.47 3.45 -8.22
CA ALA A 45 13.27 2.94 -7.11
C ALA A 45 14.06 4.06 -6.43
N VAL A 46 13.81 4.30 -5.14
CA VAL A 46 14.47 5.34 -4.34
C VAL A 46 15.54 4.72 -3.46
N ASN A 47 16.78 4.74 -3.94
CA ASN A 47 17.94 4.16 -3.24
C ASN A 47 18.70 5.17 -2.36
N GLY A 48 18.68 6.46 -2.73
CA GLY A 48 19.38 7.51 -2.00
C GLY A 48 18.68 7.87 -0.68
N SER A 49 19.46 8.34 0.30
CA SER A 49 18.96 8.82 1.59
C SER A 49 18.75 10.34 1.59
N ASP A 50 18.10 10.85 2.65
CA ASP A 50 18.08 12.30 2.98
C ASP A 50 17.51 13.19 1.87
N ALA A 51 16.53 12.68 1.14
CA ALA A 51 15.95 13.34 -0.03
C ALA A 51 14.44 13.54 0.09
N ILE A 52 13.96 14.64 -0.50
CA ILE A 52 12.53 14.95 -0.61
C ILE A 52 12.10 14.78 -2.06
N TYR A 53 11.13 13.90 -2.29
CA TYR A 53 10.45 13.68 -3.55
C TYR A 53 9.07 14.31 -3.44
N ARG A 54 8.76 15.31 -4.27
CA ARG A 54 7.55 16.10 -4.09
C ARG A 54 6.88 16.59 -5.37
N ASP A 55 5.56 16.73 -5.28
CA ASP A 55 4.70 17.39 -6.26
C ASP A 55 4.76 16.77 -7.67
N PHE A 56 4.72 15.43 -7.77
CA PHE A 56 4.65 14.71 -9.05
C PHE A 56 3.74 13.48 -9.01
N GLU A 57 3.43 12.98 -10.20
CA GLU A 57 2.58 11.82 -10.45
C GLU A 57 3.42 10.57 -10.81
N VAL A 58 3.00 9.41 -10.31
CA VAL A 58 3.55 8.09 -10.65
C VAL A 58 2.42 7.15 -11.03
N LEU A 59 2.44 6.69 -12.29
CA LEU A 59 1.45 5.78 -12.81
C LEU A 59 2.04 4.77 -13.83
N ASP A 60 1.46 3.57 -13.88
CA ASP A 60 1.62 2.63 -15.00
C ASP A 60 0.38 2.72 -15.89
N SER A 61 0.57 3.08 -17.16
CA SER A 61 -0.52 3.18 -18.13
C SER A 61 -0.94 1.85 -18.75
N ASN A 62 -0.27 0.74 -18.38
CA ASN A 62 -0.66 -0.59 -18.83
C ASN A 62 -2.11 -0.90 -18.40
N PRO A 63 -3.02 -1.15 -19.35
CA PRO A 63 -4.43 -1.37 -19.05
C PRO A 63 -4.72 -2.74 -18.44
N THR A 64 -3.75 -3.67 -18.45
CA THR A 64 -3.95 -5.05 -18.00
C THR A 64 -4.05 -5.12 -16.48
N ARG A 65 -5.18 -5.61 -15.97
CA ARG A 65 -5.43 -5.81 -14.53
C ARG A 65 -5.99 -7.19 -14.18
N ILE A 66 -6.03 -8.08 -15.15
CA ILE A 66 -6.53 -9.45 -15.00
C ILE A 66 -5.38 -10.40 -15.26
N TYR A 67 -5.06 -11.21 -14.27
CA TYR A 67 -4.05 -12.25 -14.37
C TYR A 67 -4.66 -13.63 -14.19
N LYS A 68 -4.16 -14.60 -14.95
CA LYS A 68 -4.70 -15.97 -14.99
C LYS A 68 -3.97 -16.93 -14.05
N THR A 69 -2.85 -16.49 -13.48
CA THR A 69 -2.02 -17.29 -12.58
C THR A 69 -1.83 -16.51 -11.29
N THR A 70 -2.07 -17.16 -10.16
CA THR A 70 -1.88 -16.54 -8.85
C THR A 70 -0.41 -16.31 -8.55
N GLY A 71 -0.08 -15.11 -8.07
CA GLY A 71 1.25 -14.78 -7.55
C GLY A 71 2.40 -14.73 -8.55
N ASP A 72 2.17 -14.97 -9.84
CA ASP A 72 3.21 -15.02 -10.86
C ASP A 72 3.89 -13.64 -11.02
N PRO A 73 5.18 -13.51 -10.66
CA PRO A 73 5.88 -12.24 -10.74
C PRO A 73 6.20 -11.80 -12.16
N SER A 74 6.18 -12.72 -13.13
CA SER A 74 6.56 -12.44 -14.52
C SER A 74 5.49 -11.70 -15.32
N VAL A 75 4.25 -11.68 -14.84
CA VAL A 75 3.12 -11.03 -15.49
C VAL A 75 2.72 -9.71 -14.82
N ARG A 76 3.35 -9.32 -13.71
CA ARG A 76 2.97 -8.17 -12.89
C ARG A 76 2.94 -6.83 -13.64
N ARG A 77 2.04 -5.96 -13.21
CA ARG A 77 1.78 -4.64 -13.80
C ARG A 77 2.84 -3.65 -13.37
N GLY A 78 3.99 -3.62 -14.07
CA GLY A 78 5.02 -2.59 -13.89
C GLY A 78 5.60 -2.44 -12.47
N GLY A 79 5.28 -3.38 -11.56
CA GLY A 79 5.62 -3.40 -10.14
C GLY A 79 5.19 -2.16 -9.36
N ASP A 80 5.87 -1.90 -8.25
CA ASP A 80 5.45 -0.88 -7.31
C ASP A 80 5.72 0.51 -7.88
N GLY A 81 4.79 1.45 -7.66
CA GLY A 81 4.93 2.82 -8.14
C GLY A 81 6.18 3.48 -7.55
N LEU A 82 6.26 3.53 -6.22
CA LEU A 82 7.45 3.95 -5.50
C LEU A 82 7.98 2.80 -4.64
N PHE A 83 9.21 2.38 -4.90
CA PHE A 83 9.92 1.41 -4.08
C PHE A 83 11.05 2.10 -3.32
N VAL A 84 10.86 2.35 -2.03
CA VAL A 84 11.77 3.16 -1.20
C VAL A 84 12.68 2.25 -0.37
N TYR A 85 13.99 2.35 -0.63
CA TYR A 85 15.05 1.71 0.15
C TYR A 85 15.81 2.70 1.04
N GLY A 86 16.00 3.93 0.56
CA GLY A 86 16.82 4.93 1.21
C GLY A 86 16.23 5.44 2.53
N PRO A 87 17.03 5.57 3.61
CA PRO A 87 16.57 6.12 4.87
C PRO A 87 16.32 7.63 4.79
N ARG A 88 15.43 8.13 5.67
CA ARG A 88 15.11 9.55 5.85
C ARG A 88 14.65 10.25 4.55
N VAL A 89 14.00 9.48 3.69
CA VAL A 89 13.34 9.98 2.48
C VAL A 89 11.96 10.52 2.85
N LYS A 90 11.57 11.63 2.23
CA LYS A 90 10.20 12.17 2.33
C LYS A 90 9.53 12.13 0.97
N LEU A 91 8.34 11.53 0.92
CA LEU A 91 7.42 11.58 -0.20
C LEU A 91 6.34 12.62 0.14
N VAL A 92 6.25 13.72 -0.60
CA VAL A 92 5.41 14.87 -0.24
C VAL A 92 4.49 15.24 -1.40
N ASN A 93 3.18 15.25 -1.18
CA ASN A 93 2.17 15.66 -2.17
C ASN A 93 2.28 14.88 -3.49
N LEU A 94 2.52 13.57 -3.41
CA LEU A 94 2.60 12.73 -4.61
C LEU A 94 1.23 12.21 -5.01
N LEU A 95 1.02 12.09 -6.31
CA LEU A 95 -0.11 11.40 -6.92
C LEU A 95 0.35 10.02 -7.36
N VAL A 96 -0.13 8.95 -6.73
CA VAL A 96 0.38 7.59 -6.98
C VAL A 96 -0.78 6.66 -7.28
N HIS A 97 -0.98 6.34 -8.54
CA HIS A 97 -2.13 5.56 -8.96
C HIS A 97 -1.79 4.62 -10.08
N ASP A 98 -2.64 3.62 -10.26
CA ASP A 98 -2.51 2.77 -11.43
C ASP A 98 -1.13 2.09 -11.50
N ASN A 99 -0.58 1.63 -10.37
CA ASN A 99 0.61 0.76 -10.31
C ASN A 99 0.24 -0.68 -9.88
N GLN A 100 1.22 -1.53 -9.55
CA GLN A 100 0.97 -2.78 -8.81
C GLN A 100 0.63 -2.47 -7.34
N ASP A 101 1.62 -2.22 -6.49
CA ASP A 101 1.42 -1.48 -5.23
C ASP A 101 1.70 0.00 -5.49
N GLY A 102 1.05 0.89 -4.75
CA GLY A 102 1.31 2.33 -4.88
C GLY A 102 2.69 2.70 -4.35
N ILE A 103 2.86 2.57 -3.02
CA ILE A 103 4.11 2.91 -2.33
C ILE A 103 4.55 1.73 -1.48
N PHE A 104 5.76 1.21 -1.74
CA PHE A 104 6.44 0.27 -0.86
C PHE A 104 7.60 0.95 -0.13
N MET A 105 7.64 0.84 1.21
CA MET A 105 8.75 1.31 2.04
C MET A 105 9.44 0.12 2.71
N ALA A 106 10.59 -0.28 2.15
CA ALA A 106 11.39 -1.41 2.61
C ALA A 106 11.90 -1.21 4.04
N VAL A 107 12.19 -2.29 4.76
CA VAL A 107 12.72 -2.23 6.14
C VAL A 107 13.96 -1.33 6.29
N SER A 108 14.78 -1.18 5.24
CA SER A 108 15.97 -0.31 5.22
C SER A 108 15.67 1.19 5.17
N ALA A 109 14.46 1.59 4.77
CA ALA A 109 14.05 2.98 4.64
C ALA A 109 13.71 3.61 6.00
N ALA A 110 14.58 3.44 7.00
CA ALA A 110 14.37 3.95 8.35
C ALA A 110 14.07 5.45 8.34
N GLY A 111 13.08 5.88 9.12
CA GLY A 111 12.68 7.29 9.19
C GLY A 111 12.05 7.86 7.91
N ALA A 112 11.62 7.00 6.97
CA ALA A 112 10.92 7.47 5.76
C ALA A 112 9.52 8.02 6.09
N GLU A 113 9.11 9.05 5.36
CA GLU A 113 7.83 9.74 5.53
C GLU A 113 7.04 9.76 4.21
N ALA A 114 5.72 9.56 4.28
CA ALA A 114 4.79 9.91 3.21
C ALA A 114 3.76 10.90 3.76
N TYR A 115 3.70 12.08 3.16
CA TYR A 115 2.90 13.21 3.61
C TYR A 115 2.09 13.82 2.46
N GLY A 116 0.78 14.05 2.66
CA GLY A 116 -0.05 14.73 1.67
C GLY A 116 -0.27 13.94 0.37
N CYS A 117 0.00 12.64 0.35
CA CYS A 117 -0.08 11.84 -0.87
C CYS A 117 -1.52 11.43 -1.20
N LEU A 118 -1.85 11.35 -2.49
CA LEU A 118 -3.09 10.79 -3.01
C LEU A 118 -2.78 9.45 -3.70
N VAL A 119 -3.26 8.34 -3.13
CA VAL A 119 -2.83 6.99 -3.54
C VAL A 119 -4.02 6.08 -3.81
N TYR A 120 -4.25 5.73 -5.08
CA TYR A 120 -5.48 5.01 -5.47
C TYR A 120 -5.36 4.12 -6.69
N ASN A 121 -6.31 3.20 -6.86
CA ASN A 121 -6.43 2.33 -8.04
C ASN A 121 -5.15 1.57 -8.37
N ASN A 122 -4.33 1.29 -7.35
CA ASN A 122 -3.15 0.44 -7.49
C ASN A 122 -3.61 -1.02 -7.39
N GLY A 123 -3.13 -1.83 -8.33
CA GLY A 123 -3.29 -3.27 -8.33
C GLY A 123 -3.98 -3.89 -9.52
N HIS A 124 -4.27 -5.18 -9.33
CA HIS A 124 -4.86 -6.10 -10.29
C HIS A 124 -5.61 -7.22 -9.55
N SER A 125 -6.28 -8.10 -10.30
CA SER A 125 -6.86 -9.33 -9.75
C SER A 125 -6.23 -10.57 -10.39
N ASP A 126 -5.95 -11.56 -9.56
CA ASP A 126 -5.57 -12.92 -9.96
C ASP A 126 -6.63 -13.94 -9.48
N PRO A 127 -6.52 -15.25 -9.80
CA PRO A 127 -7.53 -16.23 -9.42
C PRO A 127 -7.74 -16.41 -7.90
N ALA A 128 -6.82 -15.95 -7.07
CA ALA A 128 -6.94 -16.04 -5.63
C ALA A 128 -7.55 -14.77 -5.02
N ARG A 129 -7.14 -13.59 -5.48
CA ARG A 129 -7.57 -12.31 -4.89
C ARG A 129 -7.29 -11.07 -5.74
N GLY A 130 -7.81 -9.94 -5.26
CA GLY A 130 -7.23 -8.63 -5.59
C GLY A 130 -5.88 -8.46 -4.91
N GLU A 131 -4.92 -7.94 -5.66
CA GLU A 131 -3.56 -7.62 -5.26
C GLU A 131 -3.30 -6.13 -5.53
N GLY A 132 -2.46 -5.48 -4.75
CA GLY A 132 -2.17 -4.05 -4.92
C GLY A 132 -2.61 -3.22 -3.74
N HIS A 133 -1.67 -2.98 -2.84
CA HIS A 133 -1.82 -2.09 -1.70
C HIS A 133 -1.64 -0.64 -2.13
N GLY A 134 -2.36 0.30 -1.50
CA GLY A 134 -2.05 1.71 -1.68
C GLY A 134 -0.66 2.01 -1.12
N LEU A 135 -0.42 1.62 0.12
CA LEU A 135 0.89 1.67 0.75
C LEU A 135 1.20 0.38 1.51
N TYR A 136 2.41 -0.13 1.37
CA TYR A 136 2.98 -1.20 2.20
C TYR A 136 4.29 -0.68 2.81
N LEU A 137 4.43 -0.76 4.14
CA LEU A 137 5.71 -0.58 4.82
C LEU A 137 6.10 -1.73 5.75
N GLN A 138 7.41 -1.82 5.99
CA GLN A 138 8.05 -2.58 7.07
C GLN A 138 8.95 -1.67 7.88
N ASN A 139 9.10 -1.86 9.18
CA ASN A 139 10.11 -1.13 9.95
C ASN A 139 10.59 -1.94 11.15
N GLN A 140 11.85 -1.73 11.54
CA GLN A 140 12.49 -2.47 12.63
C GLN A 140 13.16 -1.56 13.67
N ASP A 141 13.14 -0.25 13.47
CA ASP A 141 13.81 0.73 14.33
C ASP A 141 12.79 1.77 14.84
N SER A 142 12.42 1.67 16.12
CA SER A 142 11.52 2.64 16.77
C SER A 142 12.16 4.00 17.03
N SER A 143 13.49 4.13 16.96
CA SER A 143 14.19 5.42 17.05
C SER A 143 14.12 6.22 15.75
N GLN A 144 13.76 5.55 14.65
CA GLN A 144 13.56 6.14 13.32
C GLN A 144 12.20 5.69 12.76
N PRO A 145 11.09 6.12 13.39
CA PRO A 145 9.77 5.66 13.00
C PRO A 145 9.43 6.11 11.58
N LYS A 146 8.71 5.27 10.85
CA LYS A 146 8.12 5.66 9.57
C LYS A 146 6.79 6.36 9.80
N ARG A 147 6.55 7.46 9.08
CA ARG A 147 5.38 8.32 9.28
C ARG A 147 4.58 8.46 8.01
N ILE A 148 3.31 8.08 8.07
CA ILE A 148 2.35 8.20 6.98
C ILE A 148 1.29 9.17 7.49
N THR A 149 1.31 10.39 6.97
CA THR A 149 0.50 11.47 7.51
C THR A 149 -0.27 12.25 6.45
N ASP A 150 -1.47 12.70 6.82
CA ASP A 150 -2.32 13.59 6.02
C ASP A 150 -2.49 13.15 4.55
N SER A 151 -2.51 11.83 4.33
CA SER A 151 -2.58 11.21 3.00
C SER A 151 -3.93 10.54 2.79
N VAL A 152 -4.31 10.35 1.53
CA VAL A 152 -5.61 9.78 1.13
C VAL A 152 -5.38 8.48 0.34
N PHE A 153 -5.93 7.37 0.83
CA PHE A 153 -5.80 6.04 0.23
C PHE A 153 -7.15 5.46 -0.15
N PHE A 154 -7.43 5.25 -1.44
CA PHE A 154 -8.75 4.77 -1.81
C PHE A 154 -8.77 3.86 -3.02
N SER A 155 -9.74 2.95 -3.04
CA SER A 155 -9.98 2.09 -4.20
C SER A 155 -8.71 1.45 -4.74
N ASN A 156 -7.81 1.00 -3.87
CA ASN A 156 -6.76 0.07 -4.24
C ASN A 156 -7.36 -1.34 -4.31
N PHE A 157 -6.76 -2.26 -5.06
CA PHE A 157 -7.30 -3.61 -5.26
C PHE A 157 -7.14 -4.49 -4.00
N ALA A 158 -6.25 -4.12 -3.09
CA ALA A 158 -6.09 -4.72 -1.77
C ALA A 158 -6.21 -3.65 -0.67
N VAL A 159 -5.44 -3.77 0.41
CA VAL A 159 -5.44 -2.85 1.58
C VAL A 159 -5.09 -1.41 1.18
N GLY A 160 -5.74 -0.43 1.81
CA GLY A 160 -5.41 1.00 1.63
C GLY A 160 -3.99 1.35 2.06
N ALA A 161 -3.70 1.27 3.36
CA ALA A 161 -2.36 1.39 3.90
C ALA A 161 -2.04 0.24 4.86
N LYS A 162 -0.86 -0.36 4.71
CA LYS A 162 -0.45 -1.60 5.36
C LYS A 162 0.93 -1.46 6.01
N ALA A 163 1.01 -1.72 7.30
CA ALA A 163 2.26 -2.02 7.99
C ALA A 163 2.28 -3.50 8.34
N TYR A 164 3.16 -4.27 7.69
CA TYR A 164 3.18 -5.72 7.85
C TYR A 164 4.56 -6.33 7.63
N GLY A 165 4.95 -7.27 8.47
CA GLY A 165 6.06 -8.18 8.15
C GLY A 165 5.64 -9.61 8.41
N GLU A 166 5.91 -10.51 7.47
CA GLU A 166 5.67 -11.95 7.67
C GLU A 166 6.65 -12.49 8.74
N THR A 167 7.94 -12.27 8.47
CA THR A 167 9.06 -12.57 9.37
C THR A 167 9.85 -11.32 9.76
N SER A 168 9.73 -10.24 8.99
CA SER A 168 10.34 -8.94 9.33
C SER A 168 9.58 -8.27 10.49
N PRO A 169 10.26 -7.50 11.35
CA PRO A 169 9.58 -6.71 12.37
C PRO A 169 8.63 -5.66 11.77
N CYS A 170 7.63 -5.28 12.56
CA CYS A 170 6.78 -4.11 12.32
C CYS A 170 6.84 -3.23 13.57
N ILE A 171 7.87 -2.40 13.66
CA ILE A 171 8.23 -1.63 14.85
C ILE A 171 8.37 -0.14 14.47
N GLY A 172 7.78 0.77 15.25
CA GLY A 172 7.98 2.21 15.05
C GLY A 172 7.28 2.72 13.80
N VAL A 173 5.94 2.75 13.83
CA VAL A 173 5.13 3.18 12.69
C VAL A 173 4.03 4.10 13.16
N GLU A 174 3.86 5.21 12.43
CA GLU A 174 2.85 6.21 12.71
C GLU A 174 1.95 6.42 11.50
N PHE A 175 0.64 6.26 11.70
CA PHE A 175 -0.40 6.67 10.77
C PHE A 175 -1.23 7.78 11.42
N ALA A 176 -1.08 9.02 10.95
CA ALA A 176 -1.78 10.17 11.53
C ALA A 176 -2.54 11.01 10.50
N GLY A 177 -3.79 11.37 10.76
CA GLY A 177 -4.53 12.32 9.92
C GLY A 177 -4.93 11.80 8.53
N ASN A 178 -4.77 10.51 8.26
CA ASN A 178 -5.04 9.95 6.94
C ASN A 178 -6.53 9.72 6.71
N ILE A 179 -6.93 9.77 5.44
CA ILE A 179 -8.25 9.36 4.98
C ILE A 179 -8.09 8.08 4.18
N SER A 180 -8.87 7.04 4.46
CA SER A 180 -8.80 5.80 3.67
C SER A 180 -10.15 5.14 3.51
N PHE A 181 -10.53 4.81 2.27
CA PHE A 181 -11.87 4.30 1.98
C PHE A 181 -11.95 3.41 0.74
N ASN A 182 -12.95 2.52 0.75
CA ASN A 182 -13.36 1.73 -0.42
C ASN A 182 -12.22 0.90 -1.04
N ASN A 183 -11.24 0.50 -0.23
CA ASN A 183 -10.14 -0.36 -0.65
C ASN A 183 -10.62 -1.82 -0.79
N GLY A 184 -10.04 -2.56 -1.73
CA GLY A 184 -10.52 -3.87 -2.19
C GLY A 184 -11.68 -3.83 -3.19
N ALA A 185 -12.39 -2.70 -3.33
CA ALA A 185 -13.54 -2.58 -4.23
C ALA A 185 -13.21 -2.88 -5.70
N PRO A 186 -12.10 -2.38 -6.30
CA PRO A 186 -11.80 -2.62 -7.70
C PRO A 186 -11.47 -4.07 -8.03
N ALA A 187 -11.23 -4.93 -7.03
CA ALA A 187 -10.99 -6.35 -7.26
C ALA A 187 -12.24 -7.10 -7.73
N SER A 188 -13.43 -6.49 -7.59
CA SER A 188 -14.71 -7.06 -8.04
C SER A 188 -15.23 -6.35 -9.28
N PHE A 189 -15.11 -7.01 -10.42
CA PHE A 189 -15.64 -6.58 -11.72
C PHE A 189 -16.11 -7.80 -12.55
N PRO A 190 -16.95 -7.61 -13.57
CA PRO A 190 -17.37 -8.70 -14.46
C PRO A 190 -16.18 -9.41 -15.10
N GLY A 191 -16.12 -10.74 -14.95
CA GLY A 191 -15.00 -11.54 -15.45
C GLY A 191 -13.74 -11.48 -14.59
N ASN A 192 -13.81 -10.95 -13.36
CA ASN A 192 -12.68 -11.02 -12.44
C ASN A 192 -12.34 -12.50 -12.10
N PRO A 193 -11.05 -12.84 -12.02
CA PRO A 193 -10.61 -14.22 -11.82
C PRO A 193 -10.78 -14.73 -10.38
N SER A 194 -10.88 -13.86 -9.37
CA SER A 194 -10.98 -14.26 -7.96
C SER A 194 -12.39 -14.62 -7.50
N GLY A 195 -13.42 -14.24 -8.25
CA GLY A 195 -14.83 -14.50 -7.93
C GLY A 195 -15.37 -13.70 -6.75
N PHE A 196 -14.69 -12.64 -6.29
CA PHE A 196 -15.18 -11.84 -5.16
C PHE A 196 -16.45 -11.04 -5.49
N SER A 197 -17.34 -10.94 -4.50
CA SER A 197 -18.60 -10.19 -4.63
C SER A 197 -18.37 -8.69 -4.75
N THR A 198 -19.34 -7.96 -5.30
CA THR A 198 -19.28 -6.48 -5.44
C THR A 198 -19.23 -5.75 -4.10
N TYR A 199 -19.59 -6.44 -3.01
CA TYR A 199 -19.52 -5.93 -1.65
C TYR A 199 -18.16 -6.16 -0.98
N TYR A 200 -17.24 -6.86 -1.64
CA TYR A 200 -15.92 -7.17 -1.07
C TYR A 200 -15.11 -5.91 -0.77
N ARG A 201 -14.61 -5.79 0.45
CA ARG A 201 -13.67 -4.75 0.86
C ARG A 201 -12.49 -5.34 1.62
N GLN A 202 -11.37 -4.63 1.56
CA GLN A 202 -10.14 -4.90 2.30
C GLN A 202 -9.94 -3.80 3.35
N PRO A 203 -9.11 -4.02 4.38
CA PRO A 203 -8.85 -2.98 5.36
C PRO A 203 -8.41 -1.66 4.73
N ASN A 204 -8.94 -0.56 5.26
CA ASN A 204 -8.49 0.78 4.92
C ASN A 204 -7.14 1.10 5.57
N LEU A 205 -6.94 0.58 6.79
CA LEU A 205 -5.66 0.61 7.49
C LEU A 205 -5.43 -0.73 8.18
N PHE A 206 -4.27 -1.33 7.91
CA PHE A 206 -3.85 -2.59 8.51
C PHE A 206 -2.49 -2.46 9.17
N VAL A 207 -2.39 -2.85 10.44
CA VAL A 207 -1.12 -3.10 11.11
C VAL A 207 -1.09 -4.52 11.63
N GLY A 208 -0.08 -5.30 11.27
CA GLY A 208 0.02 -6.68 11.73
C GLY A 208 1.40 -7.27 11.52
N ASN A 209 1.53 -8.54 11.88
CA ASN A 209 2.74 -9.31 11.67
C ASN A 209 2.43 -10.81 11.71
N GLY A 210 3.18 -11.60 10.95
CA GLY A 210 3.03 -13.06 10.85
C GLY A 210 3.70 -13.82 12.00
N SER A 211 4.76 -13.30 12.59
CA SER A 211 5.64 -14.06 13.50
C SER A 211 6.07 -13.32 14.77
N VAL A 212 6.05 -11.99 14.79
CA VAL A 212 6.57 -11.12 15.86
C VAL A 212 5.53 -10.08 16.24
N ARG A 213 5.36 -9.78 17.52
CA ARG A 213 4.41 -8.74 17.97
C ARG A 213 4.78 -7.38 17.36
N PRO A 214 3.85 -6.65 16.73
CA PRO A 214 4.08 -5.24 16.37
C PRO A 214 4.42 -4.42 17.63
N ASP A 215 5.31 -3.43 17.52
CA ASP A 215 5.72 -2.59 18.65
C ASP A 215 5.81 -1.11 18.24
N TYR A 216 5.61 -0.18 19.18
CA TYR A 216 5.68 1.27 18.93
C TYR A 216 4.83 1.69 17.73
N ILE A 217 3.55 1.32 17.77
CA ILE A 217 2.59 1.60 16.70
C ILE A 217 1.64 2.70 17.15
N SER A 218 1.47 3.73 16.32
CA SER A 218 0.52 4.82 16.55
C SER A 218 -0.43 4.95 15.37
N VAL A 219 -1.74 4.86 15.62
CA VAL A 219 -2.81 5.07 14.64
C VAL A 219 -3.75 6.14 15.20
N THR A 220 -3.63 7.37 14.72
CA THR A 220 -4.28 8.54 15.34
C THR A 220 -4.98 9.45 14.35
N ASN A 221 -6.15 9.97 14.71
CA ASN A 221 -6.81 11.03 13.92
C ASN A 221 -7.12 10.65 12.46
N ASN A 222 -7.27 9.36 12.15
CA ASN A 222 -7.56 8.91 10.79
C ASN A 222 -9.08 8.81 10.55
N TYR A 223 -9.51 9.00 9.31
CA TYR A 223 -10.88 8.81 8.84
C TYR A 223 -10.94 7.59 7.93
N LEU A 224 -11.57 6.51 8.40
CA LEU A 224 -11.59 5.21 7.75
C LEU A 224 -13.04 4.80 7.45
N TYR A 225 -13.38 4.64 6.17
CA TYR A 225 -14.77 4.43 5.76
C TYR A 225 -14.94 3.30 4.74
N ASP A 226 -15.89 2.42 5.03
CA ASP A 226 -16.41 1.46 4.04
C ASP A 226 -17.92 1.68 3.82
N PRO A 227 -18.43 1.45 2.59
CA PRO A 227 -19.85 1.61 2.33
C PRO A 227 -20.71 0.61 3.14
N PRO A 228 -21.97 0.97 3.47
CA PRO A 228 -22.90 0.04 4.11
C PRO A 228 -23.05 -1.26 3.31
N GLY A 229 -23.07 -2.39 4.00
CA GLY A 229 -23.18 -3.72 3.36
C GLY A 229 -21.87 -4.24 2.79
N ALA A 230 -20.76 -3.49 2.87
CA ALA A 230 -19.43 -4.03 2.57
C ALA A 230 -19.13 -5.27 3.44
N MET A 231 -18.57 -6.29 2.80
CA MET A 231 -18.28 -7.59 3.39
C MET A 231 -16.76 -7.77 3.51
N VAL A 232 -16.32 -8.39 4.60
CA VAL A 232 -14.91 -8.74 4.88
C VAL A 232 -14.01 -7.50 5.12
N GLY A 233 -12.83 -7.71 5.71
CA GLY A 233 -11.73 -6.76 5.70
C GLY A 233 -11.44 -6.07 7.03
N GLY A 234 -12.45 -5.51 7.70
CA GLY A 234 -12.17 -4.66 8.87
C GLY A 234 -11.65 -3.29 8.45
N SER A 235 -12.42 -2.20 8.57
CA SER A 235 -11.94 -0.88 8.10
C SER A 235 -10.61 -0.49 8.77
N LEU A 236 -10.53 -0.62 10.10
CA LEU A 236 -9.29 -0.59 10.85
C LEU A 236 -8.97 -1.99 11.40
N ARG A 237 -7.80 -2.50 11.05
CA ARG A 237 -7.34 -3.79 11.56
C ARG A 237 -5.97 -3.67 12.20
N VAL A 238 -5.88 -4.12 13.44
CA VAL A 238 -4.64 -4.13 14.21
C VAL A 238 -4.39 -5.53 14.76
N SER A 239 -3.14 -6.00 14.65
CA SER A 239 -2.71 -7.38 14.91
C SER A 239 -3.07 -8.37 13.79
N TYR A 240 -2.33 -9.49 13.70
CA TYR A 240 -2.58 -10.55 12.73
C TYR A 240 -2.37 -11.98 13.23
N VAL A 241 -1.17 -12.58 13.25
CA VAL A 241 -1.02 -13.98 13.74
C VAL A 241 -0.59 -14.00 15.20
N THR A 242 0.30 -13.08 15.59
CA THR A 242 0.63 -12.88 17.00
C THR A 242 -0.50 -12.16 17.71
N SER A 243 -0.88 -12.62 18.90
CA SER A 243 -1.95 -12.01 19.70
C SER A 243 -1.49 -10.70 20.33
N GLY A 244 -1.75 -9.55 19.68
CA GLY A 244 -1.49 -8.22 20.24
C GLY A 244 -0.19 -7.57 19.76
N GLY A 245 0.04 -6.34 20.21
CA GLY A 245 1.27 -5.57 20.00
C GLY A 245 1.76 -4.96 21.31
N ASN A 246 3.04 -4.60 21.34
CA ASN A 246 3.63 -3.81 22.41
C ASN A 246 3.45 -2.32 22.07
N ASN A 247 3.24 -1.46 23.06
CA ASN A 247 3.16 0.01 22.89
C ASN A 247 2.29 0.45 21.69
N LEU A 248 1.07 -0.09 21.62
CA LEU A 248 0.09 0.25 20.60
C LEU A 248 -0.80 1.39 21.07
N VAL A 249 -0.88 2.46 20.28
CA VAL A 249 -1.77 3.60 20.50
C VAL A 249 -2.75 3.69 19.34
N VAL A 250 -4.05 3.54 19.64
CA VAL A 250 -5.14 3.77 18.69
C VAL A 250 -6.10 4.79 19.30
N LYS A 251 -6.04 6.04 18.85
CA LYS A 251 -6.83 7.14 19.43
C LYS A 251 -7.42 8.07 18.37
N ASP A 252 -8.53 8.71 18.69
CA ASP A 252 -9.11 9.81 17.92
C ASP A 252 -9.41 9.49 16.44
N ASN A 253 -9.57 8.21 16.09
CA ASN A 253 -9.92 7.80 14.73
C ASN A 253 -11.44 7.79 14.54
N TYR A 254 -11.89 8.26 13.38
CA TYR A 254 -13.25 8.07 12.91
C TYR A 254 -13.31 6.82 12.02
N VAL A 255 -13.94 5.76 12.51
CA VAL A 255 -14.08 4.49 11.76
C VAL A 255 -15.55 4.18 11.57
N ALA A 256 -16.00 4.12 10.31
CA ALA A 256 -17.41 3.97 9.98
C ALA A 256 -17.65 2.96 8.84
N GLY A 257 -18.78 2.27 8.94
CA GLY A 257 -19.24 1.30 7.94
C GLY A 257 -18.47 -0.02 7.95
N GLY A 258 -18.62 -0.81 6.88
CA GLY A 258 -18.05 -2.15 6.77
C GLY A 258 -18.83 -3.23 7.53
N HIS A 259 -18.36 -4.48 7.44
CA HIS A 259 -18.89 -5.63 8.18
C HIS A 259 -18.41 -5.61 9.64
N GLN A 260 -17.10 -5.59 9.83
CA GLN A 260 -16.44 -5.30 11.10
C GLN A 260 -15.74 -3.95 10.92
N SER A 261 -16.03 -2.94 11.74
CA SER A 261 -15.38 -1.63 11.57
C SER A 261 -13.97 -1.62 12.15
N ILE A 262 -13.79 -2.24 13.32
CA ILE A 262 -12.49 -2.37 14.00
C ILE A 262 -12.28 -3.85 14.36
N SER A 263 -11.09 -4.37 14.11
CA SER A 263 -10.67 -5.70 14.58
C SER A 263 -9.31 -5.63 15.26
N VAL A 264 -9.24 -6.17 16.47
CA VAL A 264 -8.03 -6.30 17.30
C VAL A 264 -7.95 -7.74 17.79
N ALA A 265 -7.43 -8.65 16.97
CA ALA A 265 -7.34 -10.07 17.31
C ALA A 265 -6.31 -10.79 16.44
N PRO A 266 -5.74 -11.90 16.92
CA PRO A 266 -5.09 -12.84 16.02
C PRO A 266 -6.12 -13.46 15.05
N GLU A 267 -5.76 -13.77 13.81
CA GLU A 267 -6.58 -14.62 12.93
C GLU A 267 -6.71 -15.99 13.57
N THR A 268 -7.94 -16.36 13.91
CA THR A 268 -8.29 -17.77 13.97
C THR A 268 -8.46 -18.26 12.53
N PRO A 269 -7.71 -19.29 12.09
CA PRO A 269 -7.98 -19.95 10.82
C PRO A 269 -9.45 -20.39 10.83
N SER A 270 -10.17 -19.98 9.80
CA SER A 270 -11.62 -20.08 9.63
C SER A 270 -12.31 -21.28 10.30
N LEU A 271 -13.24 -20.99 11.22
CA LEU A 271 -14.54 -21.64 11.20
C LEU A 271 -15.56 -20.55 10.87
N LEU A 272 -16.11 -20.57 9.65
CA LEU A 272 -17.42 -19.98 9.42
C LEU A 272 -18.37 -20.65 10.43
N PRO A 273 -19.14 -19.88 11.22
CA PRO A 273 -20.58 -19.93 10.95
C PRO A 273 -21.36 -18.64 11.28
N SER A 274 -22.45 -18.46 10.53
CA SER A 274 -23.74 -17.85 10.91
C SER A 274 -23.79 -16.42 11.50
N LEU A 275 -24.41 -15.52 10.72
CA LEU A 275 -25.47 -14.58 11.14
C LEU A 275 -25.55 -14.22 12.64
N ARG A 276 -25.14 -13.00 12.98
CA ARG A 276 -25.89 -12.09 13.87
C ARG A 276 -25.40 -10.65 13.66
N ALA A 277 -26.30 -9.80 13.16
CA ALA A 277 -26.08 -8.37 13.10
C ALA A 277 -26.01 -7.81 14.53
N ALA A 278 -24.83 -7.38 14.97
CA ALA A 278 -24.68 -6.55 16.15
C ALA A 278 -24.59 -5.09 15.70
N ARG A 279 -25.67 -4.33 15.92
CA ARG A 279 -25.60 -2.87 15.94
C ARG A 279 -24.90 -2.47 17.23
N GLU A 280 -23.62 -2.14 17.18
CA GLU A 280 -22.95 -1.47 18.30
C GLU A 280 -22.66 -0.01 17.95
N ARG A 281 -23.27 0.89 18.73
CA ARG A 281 -22.84 2.29 18.84
C ARG A 281 -21.80 2.34 19.96
N THR A 282 -20.53 2.39 19.61
CA THR A 282 -19.48 2.61 20.60
C THR A 282 -19.19 4.10 20.73
N ARG A 283 -19.49 4.68 21.90
CA ARG A 283 -18.90 5.94 22.35
C ARG A 283 -17.69 5.59 23.21
N LEU A 284 -16.52 6.07 22.82
CA LEU A 284 -15.26 5.90 23.54
C LEU A 284 -15.06 7.10 24.49
N TRP A 285 -14.80 6.83 25.78
CA TRP A 285 -14.10 7.74 26.69
C TRP A 285 -13.31 6.88 27.68
N LEU A 286 -11.98 7.02 27.64
CA LEU A 286 -11.01 7.16 28.73
C LEU A 286 -9.59 7.02 28.17
#